data_AF-A0A5N9G0N2-F1
#
_entry.id   AF-A0A5N9G0N2-F1
#
_cell.length_a   1.000
_cell.length_b   1.000
_cell.length_c   1.000
_cell.angle_alpha   90.00
_cell.angle_beta   90.00
_cell.angle_gamma   90.00
#
_symmetry.space_group_name_H-M   'P 1'
#
loop_
_entity.id
_entity.type
_entity.pdbx_description
1 polymer ?
#
loop_
_entity_poly.entity_id
_entity_poly.type
_entity_poly.pdbx_seq_one_letter_code
_entity_poly.pdbx_strand_id
1 'polypeptide(L)'
;MIWVRRIIALPFIIMAFVTFQVGVLAQQTASNLINPSFYLETLAESDIYQFLLTDLPKTALKDVRKANSNPIIEQSGLSDEIIITSINEIIPPEWLQTNFESAVTGVGDYVTGRSDEFTISIPIDERVQAASNQITFILNESDLYKLVMENQVRPVVSQASKNELPFDVSVNEDQLMGSIQKIISKAWLTGQIDSVLGEVVPYAVGAKDTFAIVLTVDDRVEVAVAEVKFLMAEANAYEALFEGSIAPNISSSIGNAAKLPYGVEITDEEISAIIKKTAPPSWMQKTTESILDNATPYLVGRTDEFSISIDIEPNKEEAVSDLMALAGQKLNDKLDNLPDCDADEVANILSNPVGGLPSCYPADPALKRQMQSYTKAYITTVISAVRPQIINTIPNLIEFDQNSLRQVVPPKVLDSFDQGRTIMREGYTFRETDLENLIKQGAGDNSWNQVTAVRNSLSKGIQYNDQDFRVHIETITADGGQTLSMLDQLRDILKLVHMFNLAVYIPTILIAALVGFLGGRGWNQRLMWAAIAMLIASFLVYVIWGPIYSSVAEPIIHVQIDQIASQTSGQIAPQFLATESLVLQQVTSIGKIAISKFISGISSTALITSIMSVMIIAGCVILRKINSKKEFRGK
;
A
#
# COMPACT_ATOMS: atom_id res chain seq x y z
N MET A 1 30.04 -81.12 29.83
CA MET A 1 28.81 -80.32 30.03
C MET A 1 28.98 -78.80 29.86
N ILE A 2 30.06 -78.15 30.31
CA ILE A 2 30.20 -76.67 30.22
C ILE A 2 30.25 -76.16 28.77
N TRP A 3 30.94 -76.89 27.89
CA TRP A 3 31.02 -76.55 26.46
C TRP A 3 29.64 -76.57 25.79
N VAL A 4 28.80 -77.56 26.10
CA VAL A 4 27.42 -77.65 25.60
C VAL A 4 26.57 -76.47 26.09
N ARG A 5 26.65 -76.09 27.36
CA ARG A 5 25.93 -74.92 27.89
C ARG A 5 26.34 -73.60 27.24
N ARG A 6 27.63 -73.45 26.90
CA ARG A 6 28.14 -72.25 26.21
C ARG A 6 27.73 -72.21 24.74
N ILE A 7 27.67 -73.34 24.06
CA ILE A 7 27.13 -73.44 22.69
C ILE A 7 25.64 -73.08 22.69
N ILE A 8 24.87 -73.53 23.68
CA ILE A 8 23.44 -73.21 23.81
C ILE A 8 23.23 -71.69 24.09
N ALA A 9 24.21 -70.98 24.65
CA ALA A 9 24.10 -69.56 24.93
C ALA A 9 24.23 -68.66 23.68
N LEU A 10 24.86 -69.13 22.58
CA LEU A 10 25.03 -68.39 21.33
C LEU A 10 23.71 -67.87 20.71
N PRO A 11 22.66 -68.70 20.51
CA PRO A 11 21.39 -68.22 19.98
C PRO A 11 20.74 -67.16 20.88
N PHE A 12 20.92 -67.26 22.20
CA PHE A 12 20.44 -66.24 23.13
C PHE A 12 21.22 -64.92 23.04
N ILE A 13 22.51 -64.94 22.69
CA ILE A 13 23.28 -63.71 22.42
C ILE A 13 22.76 -63.03 21.15
N ILE A 14 22.44 -63.79 20.10
CA ILE A 14 21.81 -63.23 18.89
C ILE A 14 20.43 -62.67 19.21
N MET A 15 19.63 -63.38 20.00
CA MET A 15 18.33 -62.89 20.46
C MET A 15 18.45 -61.64 21.34
N ALA A 16 19.48 -61.55 22.18
CA ALA A 16 19.79 -60.35 22.96
C ALA A 16 20.13 -59.17 22.04
N PHE A 17 20.89 -59.38 20.97
CA PHE A 17 21.14 -58.36 19.95
C PHE A 17 19.85 -57.88 19.28
N VAL A 18 19.01 -58.79 18.79
CA VAL A 18 17.76 -58.43 18.10
C VAL A 18 16.82 -57.67 19.05
N THR A 19 16.62 -58.17 20.27
CA THR A 19 15.76 -57.51 21.25
C THR A 19 16.32 -56.17 21.71
N PHE A 20 17.65 -56.05 21.88
CA PHE A 20 18.29 -54.78 22.20
C PHE A 20 18.12 -53.76 21.07
N GLN A 21 18.29 -54.19 19.81
CA GLN A 21 18.06 -53.31 18.65
C GLN A 21 16.62 -52.81 18.60
N VAL A 22 15.63 -53.70 18.80
CA VAL A 22 14.22 -53.30 18.90
C VAL A 22 13.99 -52.35 20.07
N GLY A 23 14.63 -52.61 21.22
CA GLY A 23 14.55 -51.75 22.40
C GLY A 23 15.07 -50.35 22.17
N VAL A 24 16.25 -50.20 21.55
CA VAL A 24 16.83 -48.89 21.23
C VAL A 24 15.98 -48.17 20.19
N LEU A 25 15.51 -48.85 19.14
CA LEU A 25 14.63 -48.25 18.13
C LEU A 25 13.31 -47.76 18.73
N ALA A 26 12.69 -48.57 19.58
CA ALA A 26 11.46 -48.19 20.27
C ALA A 26 11.67 -47.01 21.21
N GLN A 27 12.75 -47.01 22.00
CA GLN A 27 13.07 -45.88 22.88
C GLN A 27 13.34 -44.62 22.06
N GLN A 28 14.11 -44.70 20.97
CA GLN A 28 14.43 -43.55 20.13
C GLN A 28 13.17 -43.00 19.44
N THR A 29 12.27 -43.87 19.02
CA THR A 29 10.96 -43.47 18.48
C THR A 29 10.15 -42.72 19.55
N ALA A 30 10.09 -43.27 20.77
CA ALA A 30 9.35 -42.66 21.87
C ALA A 30 9.96 -41.34 22.37
N SER A 31 11.28 -41.24 22.44
CA SER A 31 11.98 -40.04 22.95
C SER A 31 12.07 -38.92 21.92
N ASN A 32 12.08 -39.26 20.63
CA ASN A 32 12.33 -38.30 19.54
C ASN A 32 11.13 -38.17 18.61
N LEU A 33 10.78 -39.20 17.83
CA LEU A 33 9.75 -39.10 16.80
C LEU A 33 8.35 -38.79 17.36
N ILE A 34 8.08 -39.20 18.59
CA ILE A 34 6.82 -38.90 19.27
C ILE A 34 6.91 -37.56 20.03
N ASN A 35 8.12 -37.10 20.38
CA ASN A 35 8.29 -35.94 21.23
C ASN A 35 8.37 -34.64 20.40
N PRO A 36 7.50 -33.64 20.66
CA PRO A 36 7.51 -32.39 19.91
C PRO A 36 8.86 -31.66 19.93
N SER A 37 9.62 -31.78 21.02
CA SER A 37 10.93 -31.13 21.17
C SER A 37 11.93 -31.55 20.11
N PHE A 38 11.87 -32.79 19.60
CA PHE A 38 12.77 -33.26 18.54
C PHE A 38 12.58 -32.47 17.25
N TYR A 39 11.33 -32.20 16.87
CA TYR A 39 11.00 -31.41 15.69
C TYR A 39 11.36 -29.94 15.89
N LEU A 40 11.06 -29.38 17.06
CA LEU A 40 11.40 -27.99 17.38
C LEU A 40 12.90 -27.73 17.36
N GLU A 41 13.70 -28.62 17.97
CA GLU A 41 15.16 -28.53 17.92
C GLU A 41 15.69 -28.68 16.49
N THR A 42 15.10 -29.59 15.69
CA THR A 42 15.50 -29.77 14.28
C THR A 42 15.20 -28.51 13.46
N LEU A 43 14.04 -27.89 13.68
CA LEU A 43 13.64 -26.65 13.02
C LEU A 43 14.58 -25.50 13.43
N ALA A 44 14.88 -25.35 14.72
CA ALA A 44 15.82 -24.36 15.22
C ALA A 44 17.25 -24.56 14.68
N GLU A 45 17.76 -25.79 14.66
CA GLU A 45 19.08 -26.15 14.10
C GLU A 45 19.16 -25.88 12.58
N SER A 46 18.02 -25.89 11.89
CA SER A 46 17.94 -25.58 10.45
C SER A 46 17.85 -24.09 10.13
N ASP A 47 17.79 -23.22 11.14
CA ASP A 47 17.60 -21.77 11.00
C ASP A 47 16.30 -21.39 10.25
N ILE A 48 15.23 -22.18 10.45
CA ILE A 48 13.98 -22.03 9.69
C ILE A 48 13.30 -20.69 9.91
N TYR A 49 13.40 -20.12 11.12
CA TYR A 49 12.73 -18.85 11.44
C TYR A 49 13.39 -17.68 10.71
N GLN A 50 14.72 -17.70 10.62
CA GLN A 50 15.48 -16.73 9.82
C GLN A 50 15.19 -16.90 8.32
N PHE A 51 15.15 -18.15 7.86
CA PHE A 51 14.78 -18.48 6.48
C PHE A 51 13.41 -17.92 6.09
N LEU A 52 12.39 -18.14 6.93
CA LEU A 52 11.00 -17.74 6.66
C LEU A 52 10.82 -16.22 6.58
N LEU A 53 11.59 -15.46 7.36
CA LEU A 53 11.45 -14.01 7.44
C LEU A 53 12.44 -13.25 6.55
N THR A 54 13.56 -13.87 6.18
CA THR A 54 14.62 -13.22 5.40
C THR A 54 14.80 -13.83 4.01
N ASP A 55 15.16 -15.11 3.92
CA ASP A 55 15.56 -15.72 2.64
C ASP A 55 14.38 -16.00 1.71
N LEU A 56 13.27 -16.48 2.30
CA LEU A 56 12.05 -16.77 1.57
C LEU A 56 11.40 -15.51 0.99
N PRO A 57 11.12 -14.43 1.78
CA PRO A 57 10.53 -13.21 1.23
C PRO A 57 11.45 -12.54 0.22
N LYS A 58 12.77 -12.56 0.44
CA LYS A 58 13.75 -12.03 -0.51
C LYS A 58 13.68 -12.70 -1.88
N THR A 59 13.54 -14.02 -1.90
CA THR A 59 13.48 -14.76 -3.16
C THR A 59 12.10 -14.61 -3.82
N ALA A 60 11.03 -14.61 -3.01
CA ALA A 60 9.68 -14.35 -3.50
C ALA A 60 9.55 -12.95 -4.12
N LEU A 61 10.09 -11.91 -3.48
CA LEU A 61 10.08 -10.53 -4.01
C LEU A 61 10.84 -10.44 -5.34
N LYS A 62 11.99 -11.09 -5.46
CA LYS A 62 12.75 -11.15 -6.73
C LYS A 62 11.95 -11.82 -7.84
N ASP A 63 11.24 -12.90 -7.53
CA ASP A 63 10.41 -13.61 -8.49
C ASP A 63 9.19 -12.77 -8.91
N VAL A 64 8.52 -12.10 -7.97
CA VAL A 64 7.41 -11.16 -8.26
C VAL A 64 7.86 -10.02 -9.18
N ARG A 65 8.99 -9.38 -8.87
CA ARG A 65 9.56 -8.28 -9.68
C ARG A 65 10.05 -8.71 -11.06
N LYS A 66 10.45 -9.97 -11.22
CA LYS A 66 10.82 -10.51 -12.55
C LYS A 66 9.60 -10.80 -13.39
N ALA A 67 8.51 -11.22 -12.74
CA ALA A 67 7.30 -11.64 -13.39
C ALA A 67 6.35 -10.48 -13.74
N ASN A 68 6.70 -9.22 -13.46
CA ASN A 68 5.85 -8.04 -13.68
C ASN A 68 4.43 -8.22 -13.14
N SER A 69 4.31 -8.98 -12.05
CA SER A 69 3.02 -9.49 -11.57
C SER A 69 2.31 -8.51 -10.63
N ASN A 70 3.02 -7.51 -10.09
CA ASN A 70 2.43 -6.52 -9.20
C ASN A 70 2.99 -5.10 -9.48
N PRO A 71 2.20 -4.24 -10.15
CA PRO A 71 2.65 -2.89 -10.51
C PRO A 71 2.89 -2.00 -9.28
N ILE A 72 2.26 -2.28 -8.14
CA ILE A 72 2.48 -1.51 -6.90
C ILE A 72 3.90 -1.74 -6.39
N ILE A 73 4.34 -3.00 -6.31
CA ILE A 73 5.69 -3.32 -5.81
C ILE A 73 6.75 -2.76 -6.76
N GLU A 74 6.54 -2.86 -8.07
CA GLU A 74 7.51 -2.39 -9.07
C GLU A 74 7.61 -0.87 -9.16
N GLN A 75 6.47 -0.18 -9.07
CA GLN A 75 6.42 1.27 -9.22
C GLN A 75 6.58 2.01 -7.89
N SER A 76 6.55 1.30 -6.76
CA SER A 76 6.75 1.89 -5.43
C SER A 76 8.16 2.41 -5.16
N GLY A 77 9.16 2.06 -5.98
CA GLY A 77 10.57 2.45 -5.76
C GLY A 77 11.23 1.79 -4.54
N LEU A 78 10.50 0.96 -3.78
CA LEU A 78 11.01 0.29 -2.58
C LEU A 78 12.08 -0.74 -2.92
N SER A 79 13.12 -0.83 -2.10
CA SER A 79 14.12 -1.90 -2.19
C SER A 79 13.63 -3.16 -1.48
N ASP A 80 14.10 -4.34 -1.90
CA ASP A 80 13.80 -5.60 -1.20
C ASP A 80 14.30 -5.55 0.26
N GLU A 81 15.41 -4.85 0.51
CA GLU A 81 16.01 -4.71 1.82
C GLU A 81 15.11 -3.93 2.79
N ILE A 82 14.48 -2.85 2.34
CA ILE A 82 13.53 -2.07 3.16
C ILE A 82 12.33 -2.94 3.54
N ILE A 83 11.76 -3.68 2.59
CA ILE A 83 10.60 -4.55 2.84
C ILE A 83 10.96 -5.64 3.85
N ILE A 84 12.09 -6.33 3.66
CA ILE A 84 12.51 -7.43 4.55
C ILE A 84 12.85 -6.90 5.95
N THR A 85 13.58 -5.78 6.05
CA THR A 85 13.91 -5.18 7.34
C THR A 85 12.66 -4.77 8.09
N SER A 86 11.69 -4.18 7.39
CA SER A 86 10.39 -3.82 7.96
C SER A 86 9.64 -5.07 8.47
N ILE A 87 9.58 -6.16 7.69
CA ILE A 87 8.97 -7.43 8.13
C ILE A 87 9.64 -7.94 9.41
N ASN A 88 10.98 -7.93 9.47
CA ASN A 88 11.74 -8.39 10.62
C ASN A 88 11.57 -7.50 11.86
N GLU A 89 11.33 -6.20 11.67
CA GLU A 89 11.01 -5.29 12.78
C GLU A 89 9.59 -5.49 13.31
N ILE A 90 8.63 -5.82 12.45
CA ILE A 90 7.26 -6.15 12.87
C ILE A 90 7.23 -7.51 13.57
N ILE A 91 7.84 -8.51 12.96
CA ILE A 91 7.86 -9.91 13.44
C ILE A 91 9.31 -10.37 13.53
N PRO A 92 9.99 -10.16 14.66
CA PRO A 92 11.35 -10.64 14.84
C PRO A 92 11.42 -12.18 14.81
N PRO A 93 12.51 -12.77 14.27
CA PRO A 93 12.68 -14.23 14.25
C PRO A 93 12.56 -14.89 15.63
N GLU A 94 13.10 -14.26 16.68
CA GLU A 94 13.00 -14.75 18.06
C GLU A 94 11.55 -14.76 18.57
N TRP A 95 10.76 -13.77 18.17
CA TRP A 95 9.34 -13.72 18.51
C TRP A 95 8.57 -14.82 17.79
N LEU A 96 8.80 -14.99 16.48
CA LEU A 96 8.17 -16.06 15.70
C LEU A 96 8.53 -17.43 16.28
N GLN A 97 9.81 -17.65 16.60
CA GLN A 97 10.30 -18.87 17.21
C GLN A 97 9.60 -19.15 18.54
N THR A 98 9.61 -18.19 19.47
CA THR A 98 9.03 -18.38 20.81
C THR A 98 7.55 -18.74 20.75
N ASN A 99 6.77 -18.03 19.94
CA ASN A 99 5.33 -18.27 19.81
C ASN A 99 5.02 -19.57 19.06
N PHE A 100 5.78 -19.88 18.01
CA PHE A 100 5.62 -21.14 17.27
C PHE A 100 5.98 -22.36 18.11
N GLU A 101 7.12 -22.32 18.81
CA GLU A 101 7.57 -23.40 19.69
C GLU A 101 6.57 -23.63 20.82
N SER A 102 6.08 -22.56 21.45
CA SER A 102 5.03 -22.66 22.47
C SER A 102 3.75 -23.33 21.95
N ALA A 103 3.29 -22.93 20.76
CA ALA A 103 2.10 -23.51 20.13
C ALA A 103 2.28 -25.00 19.80
N VAL A 104 3.41 -25.36 19.17
CA VAL A 104 3.72 -26.75 18.79
C VAL A 104 3.93 -27.64 20.02
N THR A 105 4.55 -27.14 21.09
CA THR A 105 4.65 -27.88 22.35
C THR A 105 3.26 -28.17 22.92
N GLY A 106 2.38 -27.17 23.00
CA GLY A 106 1.02 -27.37 23.52
C GLY A 106 0.21 -28.39 22.72
N VAL A 107 0.17 -28.24 21.38
CA VAL A 107 -0.50 -29.19 20.49
C VAL A 107 0.13 -30.57 20.57
N GLY A 108 1.46 -30.62 20.58
CA GLY A 108 2.22 -31.86 20.63
C GLY A 108 2.01 -32.64 21.94
N ASP A 109 2.02 -31.97 23.09
CA ASP A 109 1.72 -32.59 24.38
C ASP A 109 0.28 -33.10 24.44
N TYR A 110 -0.67 -32.39 23.82
CA TYR A 110 -2.04 -32.87 23.68
C TYR A 110 -2.16 -34.12 22.81
N VAL A 111 -1.60 -34.11 21.59
CA VAL A 111 -1.64 -35.24 20.64
C VAL A 111 -0.88 -36.45 21.16
N THR A 112 0.19 -36.24 21.93
CA THR A 112 0.97 -37.33 22.55
C THR A 112 0.35 -37.84 23.84
N GLY A 113 -0.73 -37.21 24.31
CA GLY A 113 -1.44 -37.57 25.53
C GLY A 113 -0.68 -37.22 26.83
N ARG A 114 0.31 -36.33 26.77
CA ARG A 114 0.96 -35.76 27.97
C ARG A 114 0.07 -34.70 28.65
N SER A 115 -0.74 -34.00 27.85
CA SER A 115 -1.79 -33.08 28.31
C SER A 115 -3.14 -33.52 27.79
N ASP A 116 -4.19 -33.25 28.57
CA ASP A 116 -5.57 -33.48 28.16
C ASP A 116 -6.18 -32.28 27.42
N GLU A 117 -5.61 -31.08 27.59
CA GLU A 117 -6.06 -29.81 26.99
C GLU A 117 -4.86 -29.00 26.46
N PHE A 118 -5.10 -28.07 25.54
CA PHE A 118 -4.08 -27.09 25.13
C PHE A 118 -4.72 -25.74 24.77
N THR A 119 -3.92 -24.69 24.81
CA THR A 119 -4.32 -23.36 24.34
C THR A 119 -3.15 -22.72 23.62
N ILE A 120 -3.39 -22.31 22.37
CA ILE A 120 -2.50 -21.48 21.58
C ILE A 120 -2.96 -20.03 21.76
N SER A 121 -2.05 -19.19 22.22
CA SER A 121 -2.26 -17.74 22.36
C SER A 121 -1.14 -17.02 21.64
N ILE A 122 -1.43 -16.41 20.49
CA ILE A 122 -0.47 -15.59 19.74
C ILE A 122 -0.78 -14.11 20.01
N PRO A 123 0.08 -13.38 20.72
CA PRO A 123 -0.14 -11.98 21.08
C PRO A 123 0.18 -11.06 19.89
N ILE A 124 -0.69 -11.03 18.89
CA ILE A 124 -0.49 -10.17 17.71
C ILE A 124 -0.69 -8.69 18.07
N ASP A 125 -1.48 -8.41 19.11
CA ASP A 125 -1.78 -7.08 19.63
C ASP A 125 -0.50 -6.30 20.01
N GLU A 126 0.54 -6.95 20.52
CA GLU A 126 1.80 -6.28 20.85
C GLU A 126 2.61 -5.86 19.59
N ARG A 127 2.33 -6.47 18.42
CA ARG A 127 3.03 -6.21 17.16
C ARG A 127 2.38 -5.13 16.31
N VAL A 128 1.17 -4.74 16.66
CA VAL A 128 0.39 -3.69 16.00
C VAL A 128 1.15 -2.37 15.89
N GLN A 129 1.76 -1.91 16.97
CA GLN A 129 2.46 -0.63 16.95
C GLN A 129 3.71 -0.69 16.07
N ALA A 130 4.43 -1.81 16.10
CA ALA A 130 5.56 -2.05 15.21
C ALA A 130 5.12 -2.06 13.74
N ALA A 131 4.01 -2.75 13.43
CA ALA A 131 3.39 -2.75 12.10
C ALA A 131 3.04 -1.33 11.64
N SER A 132 2.37 -0.53 12.47
CA SER A 132 2.02 0.85 12.15
C SER A 132 3.25 1.71 11.84
N ASN A 133 4.28 1.62 12.67
CA ASN A 133 5.51 2.39 12.50
C ASN A 133 6.22 2.00 11.20
N GLN A 134 6.31 0.69 10.92
CA GLN A 134 6.94 0.20 9.71
C GLN A 134 6.15 0.49 8.44
N ILE A 135 4.81 0.43 8.48
CA ILE A 135 3.97 0.87 7.36
C ILE A 135 4.24 2.35 7.07
N THR A 136 4.27 3.20 8.09
CA THR A 136 4.59 4.64 7.94
C THR A 136 5.99 4.84 7.35
N PHE A 137 6.98 4.09 7.84
CA PHE A 137 8.35 4.12 7.32
C PHE A 137 8.42 3.72 5.84
N ILE A 138 7.81 2.59 5.46
CA ILE A 138 7.74 2.13 4.06
C ILE A 138 7.09 3.19 3.17
N LEU A 139 5.98 3.79 3.61
CA LEU A 139 5.26 4.80 2.83
C LEU A 139 6.11 6.04 2.60
N ASN A 140 6.93 6.45 3.56
CA ASN A 140 7.86 7.56 3.42
C ASN A 140 9.05 7.28 2.48
N GLU A 141 9.58 6.05 2.52
CA GLU A 141 10.65 5.59 1.62
C GLU A 141 10.16 5.27 0.21
N SER A 142 8.84 5.09 0.03
CA SER A 142 8.25 4.79 -1.26
C SER A 142 8.09 6.02 -2.17
N ASP A 143 8.09 5.76 -3.47
CA ASP A 143 7.75 6.72 -4.53
C ASP A 143 6.23 6.83 -4.75
N LEU A 144 5.42 6.66 -3.70
CA LEU A 144 3.96 6.75 -3.80
C LEU A 144 3.47 8.08 -4.35
N TYR A 145 4.18 9.17 -4.04
CA TYR A 145 3.90 10.48 -4.64
C TYR A 145 3.95 10.41 -6.17
N LYS A 146 5.01 9.81 -6.73
CA LYS A 146 5.16 9.64 -8.18
C LYS A 146 4.07 8.72 -8.72
N LEU A 147 3.77 7.62 -8.03
CA LEU A 147 2.72 6.68 -8.44
C LEU A 147 1.36 7.38 -8.54
N VAL A 148 0.97 8.16 -7.53
CA VAL A 148 -0.29 8.93 -7.54
C VAL A 148 -0.27 9.98 -8.65
N MET A 149 0.82 10.74 -8.78
CA MET A 149 0.92 11.79 -9.81
C MET A 149 0.85 11.22 -11.24
N GLU A 150 1.52 10.10 -11.51
CA GLU A 150 1.60 9.51 -12.84
C GLU A 150 0.39 8.64 -13.20
N ASN A 151 -0.15 7.87 -12.25
CA ASN A 151 -1.21 6.90 -12.54
C ASN A 151 -2.62 7.41 -12.26
N GLN A 152 -2.79 8.38 -11.35
CA GLN A 152 -4.11 8.89 -10.96
C GLN A 152 -4.32 10.33 -11.44
N VAL A 153 -3.32 11.20 -11.28
CA VAL A 153 -3.45 12.63 -11.62
C VAL A 153 -3.23 12.88 -13.10
N ARG A 154 -2.09 12.43 -13.68
CA ARG A 154 -1.75 12.69 -15.08
C ARG A 154 -2.84 12.30 -16.08
N PRO A 155 -3.56 11.15 -15.96
CA PRO A 155 -4.64 10.84 -16.89
C PRO A 155 -5.76 11.89 -16.88
N VAL A 156 -6.12 12.41 -15.71
CA VAL A 156 -7.12 13.48 -15.56
C VAL A 156 -6.60 14.78 -16.15
N VAL A 157 -5.32 15.10 -15.94
CA VAL A 157 -4.68 16.31 -16.48
C VAL A 157 -4.55 16.26 -18.00
N SER A 158 -4.18 15.10 -18.57
CA SER A 158 -4.11 14.88 -20.01
C SER A 158 -5.49 14.96 -20.66
N GLN A 159 -6.55 14.58 -19.95
CA GLN A 159 -7.92 14.81 -20.42
C GLN A 159 -8.29 16.29 -20.35
N ALA A 160 -7.92 16.98 -19.27
CA ALA A 160 -8.20 18.40 -19.10
C ALA A 160 -7.46 19.28 -20.12
N SER A 161 -6.20 18.97 -20.45
CA SER A 161 -5.39 19.73 -21.42
C SER A 161 -5.89 19.60 -22.87
N LYS A 162 -6.62 18.53 -23.18
CA LYS A 162 -7.23 18.31 -24.51
C LYS A 162 -8.53 19.07 -24.71
N ASN A 163 -9.15 19.55 -23.63
CA ASN A 163 -10.37 20.33 -23.73
C ASN A 163 -10.01 21.75 -24.18
N GLU A 164 -10.67 22.22 -25.23
CA GLU A 164 -10.57 23.63 -25.64
C GLU A 164 -11.13 24.50 -24.51
N LEU A 165 -10.27 25.34 -23.93
CA LEU A 165 -10.74 26.35 -22.99
C LEU A 165 -11.42 27.47 -23.77
N PRO A 166 -12.36 28.19 -23.14
CA PRO A 166 -12.96 29.37 -23.75
C PRO A 166 -11.91 30.39 -24.20
N PHE A 167 -12.23 31.15 -25.25
CA PHE A 167 -11.43 32.29 -25.72
C PHE A 167 -10.03 31.93 -26.23
N ASP A 168 -9.88 30.76 -26.87
CA ASP A 168 -8.64 30.27 -27.48
C ASP A 168 -7.45 30.16 -26.52
N VAL A 169 -7.73 30.09 -25.21
CA VAL A 169 -6.70 29.83 -24.20
C VAL A 169 -6.27 28.36 -24.32
N SER A 170 -4.96 28.14 -24.46
CA SER A 170 -4.40 26.77 -24.45
C SER A 170 -3.43 26.63 -23.30
N VAL A 171 -3.55 25.51 -22.57
CA VAL A 171 -2.61 25.16 -21.51
C VAL A 171 -2.06 23.77 -21.79
N ASN A 172 -0.74 23.66 -21.79
CA ASN A 172 -0.08 22.37 -22.03
C ASN A 172 -0.24 21.44 -20.82
N GLU A 173 -0.26 20.13 -21.06
CA GLU A 173 -0.28 19.07 -20.03
C GLU A 173 0.88 19.25 -19.04
N ASP A 174 2.10 19.51 -19.51
CA ASP A 174 3.27 19.67 -18.63
C ASP A 174 3.18 20.89 -17.71
N GLN A 175 2.58 22.00 -18.20
CA GLN A 175 2.35 23.20 -17.39
C GLN A 175 1.29 22.93 -16.31
N LEU A 176 0.17 22.30 -16.67
CA LEU A 176 -0.86 21.89 -15.71
C LEU A 176 -0.32 20.92 -14.66
N MET A 177 0.47 19.94 -15.08
CA MET A 177 1.13 19.01 -14.17
C MET A 177 2.08 19.74 -13.21
N GLY A 178 2.87 20.70 -13.71
CA GLY A 178 3.76 21.50 -12.89
C GLY A 178 3.02 22.30 -11.80
N SER A 179 1.88 22.91 -12.14
CA SER A 179 1.04 23.61 -11.16
C SER A 179 0.37 22.66 -10.17
N ILE A 180 -0.15 21.52 -10.62
CA ILE A 180 -0.76 20.52 -9.72
C ILE A 180 0.25 19.94 -8.75
N GLN A 181 1.51 19.73 -9.16
CA GLN A 181 2.58 19.27 -8.26
C GLN A 181 2.94 20.28 -7.16
N LYS A 182 2.71 21.58 -7.39
CA LYS A 182 2.88 22.60 -6.34
C LYS A 182 1.68 22.64 -5.39
N ILE A 183 0.47 22.44 -5.90
CA ILE A 183 -0.76 22.35 -5.11
C ILE A 183 -0.70 21.08 -4.24
N ILE A 184 -0.59 19.93 -4.88
CA ILE A 184 -0.44 18.62 -4.24
C ILE A 184 1.06 18.35 -4.11
N SER A 185 1.72 19.06 -3.19
CA SER A 185 3.14 18.82 -2.92
C SER A 185 3.38 17.44 -2.29
N LYS A 186 4.58 16.88 -2.46
CA LYS A 186 4.99 15.62 -1.80
C LYS A 186 4.75 15.68 -0.29
N ALA A 187 5.16 16.79 0.35
CA ALA A 187 4.99 16.98 1.79
C ALA A 187 3.52 16.96 2.23
N TRP A 188 2.62 17.58 1.45
CA TRP A 188 1.20 17.53 1.74
C TRP A 188 0.62 16.13 1.61
N LEU A 189 0.91 15.44 0.51
CA LEU A 189 0.38 14.10 0.28
C LEU A 189 0.85 13.11 1.36
N THR A 190 2.13 13.19 1.75
CA THR A 190 2.67 12.40 2.87
C THR A 190 1.93 12.71 4.17
N GLY A 191 1.69 14.00 4.48
CA GLY A 191 0.92 14.38 5.68
C GLY A 191 -0.53 13.87 5.66
N GLN A 192 -1.18 13.81 4.49
CA GLN A 192 -2.50 13.19 4.35
C GLN A 192 -2.46 11.68 4.61
N ILE A 193 -1.43 10.99 4.10
CA ILE A 193 -1.23 9.55 4.35
C ILE A 193 -1.02 9.29 5.85
N ASP A 194 -0.20 10.09 6.53
CA ASP A 194 0.01 9.96 7.98
C ASP A 194 -1.31 10.13 8.76
N SER A 195 -2.13 11.10 8.37
CA SER A 195 -3.46 11.29 8.96
C SER A 195 -4.38 10.10 8.70
N VAL A 196 -4.33 9.50 7.51
CA VAL A 196 -5.10 8.29 7.17
C VAL A 196 -4.67 7.13 8.06
N LEU A 197 -3.36 6.87 8.19
CA LEU A 197 -2.83 5.79 9.03
C LEU A 197 -3.21 6.00 10.50
N GLY A 198 -3.17 7.25 10.98
CA GLY A 198 -3.58 7.61 12.34
C GLY A 198 -5.03 7.26 12.68
N GLU A 199 -5.92 7.19 11.69
CA GLU A 199 -7.32 6.77 11.87
C GLU A 199 -7.55 5.29 11.53
N VAL A 200 -6.95 4.78 10.46
CA VAL A 200 -7.15 3.41 9.99
C VAL A 200 -6.47 2.39 10.89
N VAL A 201 -5.24 2.65 11.36
CA VAL A 201 -4.50 1.68 12.17
C VAL A 201 -5.24 1.37 13.48
N PRO A 202 -5.65 2.36 14.31
CA PRO A 202 -6.40 2.06 15.53
C PRO A 202 -7.71 1.30 15.27
N TYR A 203 -8.35 1.55 14.13
CA TYR A 203 -9.52 0.77 13.72
C TYR A 203 -9.15 -0.67 13.36
N ALA A 204 -8.16 -0.87 12.49
CA ALA A 204 -7.74 -2.18 11.99
C ALA A 204 -7.31 -3.13 13.11
N VAL A 205 -6.81 -2.57 14.21
CA VAL A 205 -6.27 -3.31 15.35
C VAL A 205 -7.28 -3.42 16.49
N GLY A 206 -8.50 -2.92 16.29
CA GLY A 206 -9.61 -2.99 17.24
C GLY A 206 -9.49 -2.05 18.44
N ALA A 207 -8.58 -1.07 18.42
CA ALA A 207 -8.55 0.00 19.43
C ALA A 207 -9.69 1.01 19.25
N LYS A 208 -10.19 1.18 18.01
CA LYS A 208 -11.41 1.92 17.67
C LYS A 208 -12.39 1.01 16.91
N ASP A 209 -13.69 1.20 17.12
CA ASP A 209 -14.75 0.47 16.39
C ASP A 209 -15.09 1.06 15.04
N THR A 210 -14.75 2.33 14.82
CA THR A 210 -14.99 3.03 13.56
C THR A 210 -13.82 3.95 13.28
N PHE A 211 -13.65 4.30 12.01
CA PHE A 211 -12.76 5.38 11.59
C PHE A 211 -13.49 6.34 10.66
N ALA A 212 -13.00 7.59 10.63
CA ALA A 212 -13.42 8.58 9.65
C ALA A 212 -12.18 9.34 9.18
N ILE A 213 -11.78 9.07 7.94
CA ILE A 213 -10.74 9.85 7.27
C ILE A 213 -11.40 11.11 6.75
N VAL A 214 -10.88 12.28 7.09
CA VAL A 214 -11.33 13.56 6.54
C VAL A 214 -10.16 14.19 5.79
N LEU A 215 -10.26 14.23 4.47
CA LEU A 215 -9.29 14.90 3.60
C LEU A 215 -9.74 16.33 3.35
N THR A 216 -9.07 17.30 3.99
CA THR A 216 -9.32 18.73 3.80
C THR A 216 -8.32 19.32 2.82
N VAL A 217 -8.78 20.24 1.96
CA VAL A 217 -7.95 20.94 0.97
C VAL A 217 -7.91 22.46 1.19
N ASP A 218 -8.43 22.94 2.32
CA ASP A 218 -8.50 24.37 2.64
C ASP A 218 -7.10 25.03 2.67
N ASP A 219 -6.08 24.32 3.16
CA ASP A 219 -4.68 24.75 3.16
C ASP A 219 -4.06 24.85 1.75
N ARG A 220 -4.74 24.29 0.74
CA ARG A 220 -4.31 24.30 -0.67
C ARG A 220 -5.05 25.32 -1.52
N VAL A 221 -6.11 25.94 -1.02
CA VAL A 221 -6.90 26.93 -1.76
C VAL A 221 -6.01 28.09 -2.22
N GLU A 222 -5.27 28.71 -1.32
CA GLU A 222 -4.44 29.87 -1.65
C GLU A 222 -3.30 29.51 -2.62
N VAL A 223 -2.74 28.29 -2.48
CA VAL A 223 -1.72 27.76 -3.40
C VAL A 223 -2.32 27.54 -4.78
N ALA A 224 -3.53 26.97 -4.86
CA ALA A 224 -4.23 26.73 -6.10
C ALA A 224 -4.59 28.05 -6.81
N VAL A 225 -5.10 29.04 -6.08
CA VAL A 225 -5.41 30.36 -6.64
C VAL A 225 -4.14 31.02 -7.20
N ALA A 226 -3.03 30.97 -6.48
CA ALA A 226 -1.76 31.51 -6.95
C ALA A 226 -1.27 30.81 -8.24
N GLU A 227 -1.39 29.48 -8.32
CA GLU A 227 -1.03 28.72 -9.52
C GLU A 227 -1.99 28.97 -10.70
N VAL A 228 -3.28 29.18 -10.45
CA VAL A 228 -4.23 29.60 -11.49
C VAL A 228 -3.83 30.97 -12.07
N LYS A 229 -3.51 31.95 -11.22
CA LYS A 229 -3.02 33.27 -11.67
C LYS A 229 -1.73 33.17 -12.48
N PHE A 230 -0.82 32.27 -12.08
CA PHE A 230 0.41 32.00 -12.80
C PHE A 230 0.12 31.43 -14.21
N LEU A 231 -0.73 30.41 -14.31
CA LEU A 231 -1.12 29.81 -15.59
C LEU A 231 -1.83 30.82 -16.50
N MET A 232 -2.70 31.66 -15.94
CA MET A 232 -3.39 32.71 -16.68
C MET A 232 -2.42 33.75 -17.26
N ALA A 233 -1.38 34.11 -16.50
CA ALA A 233 -0.33 35.02 -16.97
C ALA A 233 0.49 34.39 -18.11
N GLU A 234 0.87 33.12 -17.97
CA GLU A 234 1.67 32.41 -18.96
C GLU A 234 0.91 32.17 -20.27
N ALA A 235 -0.40 31.89 -20.18
CA ALA A 235 -1.26 31.65 -21.34
C ALA A 235 -1.86 32.93 -21.97
N ASN A 236 -1.46 34.13 -21.52
CA ASN A 236 -2.08 35.42 -21.88
C ASN A 236 -3.62 35.41 -21.75
N ALA A 237 -4.16 34.66 -20.79
CA ALA A 237 -5.59 34.45 -20.63
C ALA A 237 -6.32 35.71 -20.15
N TYR A 238 -5.60 36.66 -19.55
CA TYR A 238 -6.17 37.93 -19.08
C TYR A 238 -6.75 38.77 -20.22
N GLU A 239 -6.02 38.88 -21.34
CA GLU A 239 -6.48 39.62 -22.52
C GLU A 239 -7.67 38.88 -23.16
N ALA A 240 -7.55 37.56 -23.35
CA ALA A 240 -8.60 36.73 -23.94
C ALA A 240 -9.93 36.78 -23.16
N LEU A 241 -9.87 36.71 -21.82
CA LEU A 241 -11.06 36.82 -20.96
C LEU A 241 -11.67 38.22 -21.00
N PHE A 242 -10.83 39.25 -21.03
CA PHE A 242 -11.31 40.61 -21.14
C PHE A 242 -12.04 40.84 -22.46
N GLU A 243 -11.46 40.41 -23.59
CA GLU A 243 -12.06 40.53 -24.92
C GLU A 243 -13.33 39.70 -25.10
N GLY A 244 -13.29 38.46 -24.62
CA GLY A 244 -14.37 37.51 -24.84
C GLY A 244 -15.58 37.69 -23.94
N SER A 245 -15.40 38.30 -22.76
CA SER A 245 -16.44 38.37 -21.72
C SER A 245 -16.68 39.78 -21.19
N ILE A 246 -15.63 40.53 -20.84
CA ILE A 246 -15.79 41.82 -20.15
C ILE A 246 -16.13 42.94 -21.14
N ALA A 247 -15.35 43.09 -22.21
CA ALA A 247 -15.53 44.14 -23.21
C ALA A 247 -16.90 44.11 -23.93
N PRO A 248 -17.47 42.95 -24.32
CA PRO A 248 -18.78 42.88 -24.96
C PRO A 248 -19.92 43.33 -24.02
N ASN A 249 -19.83 43.02 -22.73
CA ASN A 249 -20.79 43.47 -21.73
C ASN A 249 -20.75 45.00 -21.53
N ILE A 250 -19.56 45.60 -21.59
CA ILE A 250 -19.41 47.06 -21.58
C ILE A 250 -19.95 47.66 -22.89
N SER A 251 -19.61 47.07 -24.03
CA SER A 251 -20.03 47.55 -25.35
C SER A 251 -21.56 47.54 -25.52
N SER A 252 -22.22 46.44 -25.17
CA SER A 252 -23.69 46.33 -25.20
C SER A 252 -24.41 47.36 -24.31
N SER A 253 -23.78 47.78 -23.20
CA SER A 253 -24.31 48.84 -22.34
C SER A 253 -24.22 50.22 -23.02
N ILE A 254 -23.25 50.43 -23.91
CA ILE A 254 -23.01 51.69 -24.64
C ILE A 254 -23.79 51.76 -25.96
N GLY A 255 -23.95 50.65 -26.68
CA GLY A 255 -24.51 50.61 -28.04
C GLY A 255 -25.87 51.28 -28.20
N ASN A 256 -26.70 51.30 -27.14
CA ASN A 256 -27.98 52.02 -27.14
C ASN A 256 -27.86 53.55 -27.01
N ALA A 257 -26.78 54.05 -26.42
CA ALA A 257 -26.50 55.48 -26.24
C ALA A 257 -25.60 56.08 -27.35
N ALA A 258 -24.96 55.25 -28.18
CA ALA A 258 -23.99 55.66 -29.20
C ALA A 258 -24.60 56.04 -30.57
N LYS A 259 -25.93 56.21 -30.66
CA LYS A 259 -26.59 56.71 -31.88
C LYS A 259 -26.44 58.21 -31.98
N LEU A 260 -25.47 58.65 -32.77
CA LEU A 260 -25.25 60.08 -33.00
C LEU A 260 -26.32 60.64 -33.96
N PRO A 261 -26.67 61.93 -33.83
CA PRO A 261 -27.53 62.61 -34.79
C PRO A 261 -27.07 62.43 -36.25
N TYR A 262 -28.01 62.50 -37.19
CA TYR A 262 -27.77 62.45 -38.64
C TYR A 262 -27.22 61.12 -39.17
N GLY A 263 -27.53 59.99 -38.53
CA GLY A 263 -27.19 58.66 -39.02
C GLY A 263 -25.69 58.40 -39.02
N VAL A 264 -24.98 58.91 -38.01
CA VAL A 264 -23.63 58.46 -37.66
C VAL A 264 -23.80 57.47 -36.52
N GLU A 265 -23.37 56.23 -36.74
CA GLU A 265 -23.42 55.17 -35.73
C GLU A 265 -21.99 54.74 -35.43
N ILE A 266 -21.69 54.61 -34.13
CA ILE A 266 -20.49 53.92 -33.66
C ILE A 266 -20.91 52.47 -33.44
N THR A 267 -20.24 51.53 -34.08
CA THR A 267 -20.61 50.11 -33.98
C THR A 267 -20.08 49.48 -32.69
N ASP A 268 -20.67 48.36 -32.28
CA ASP A 268 -20.24 47.64 -31.07
C ASP A 268 -18.79 47.13 -31.19
N GLU A 269 -18.31 46.84 -32.40
CA GLU A 269 -16.92 46.48 -32.67
C GLU A 269 -15.97 47.66 -32.47
N GLU A 270 -16.36 48.87 -32.92
CA GLU A 270 -15.58 50.09 -32.74
C GLU A 270 -15.52 50.51 -31.26
N ILE A 271 -16.63 50.36 -30.53
CA ILE A 271 -16.69 50.58 -29.08
C ILE A 271 -15.77 49.59 -28.37
N SER A 272 -15.83 48.29 -28.72
CA SER A 272 -14.97 47.26 -28.12
C SER A 272 -13.48 47.50 -28.40
N ALA A 273 -13.13 47.95 -29.60
CA ALA A 273 -11.76 48.29 -29.97
C ALA A 273 -11.21 49.48 -29.17
N ILE A 274 -12.03 50.50 -28.90
CA ILE A 274 -11.65 51.64 -28.06
C ILE A 274 -11.49 51.19 -26.61
N ILE A 275 -12.44 50.41 -26.07
CA ILE A 275 -12.34 49.87 -24.71
C ILE A 275 -11.06 49.06 -24.54
N LYS A 276 -10.73 48.20 -25.52
CA LYS A 276 -9.46 47.45 -25.56
C LYS A 276 -8.26 48.38 -25.52
N LYS A 277 -8.22 49.39 -26.39
CA LYS A 277 -7.10 50.35 -26.46
C LYS A 277 -6.88 51.07 -25.12
N THR A 278 -7.96 51.35 -24.40
CA THR A 278 -7.95 52.07 -23.12
C THR A 278 -7.82 51.18 -21.89
N ALA A 279 -7.68 49.86 -22.05
CA ALA A 279 -7.47 48.91 -20.96
C ALA A 279 -6.00 48.42 -20.94
N PRO A 280 -5.11 48.99 -20.09
CA PRO A 280 -3.74 48.53 -20.00
C PRO A 280 -3.65 47.06 -19.56
N PRO A 281 -2.65 46.28 -20.05
CA PRO A 281 -2.42 44.90 -19.60
C PRO A 281 -2.37 44.72 -18.09
N SER A 282 -1.72 45.65 -17.37
CA SER A 282 -1.63 45.64 -15.91
C SER A 282 -2.97 45.84 -15.22
N TRP A 283 -3.88 46.62 -15.81
CA TRP A 283 -5.23 46.80 -15.29
C TRP A 283 -6.11 45.58 -15.56
N MET A 284 -6.03 44.98 -16.77
CA MET A 284 -6.75 43.74 -17.10
C MET A 284 -6.35 42.58 -16.17
N GLN A 285 -5.05 42.42 -15.93
CA GLN A 285 -4.52 41.44 -14.98
C GLN A 285 -5.05 41.70 -13.57
N LYS A 286 -4.84 42.91 -13.02
CA LYS A 286 -5.28 43.26 -11.66
C LYS A 286 -6.79 43.06 -11.46
N THR A 287 -7.58 43.44 -12.47
CA THR A 287 -9.03 43.29 -12.44
C THR A 287 -9.42 41.81 -12.40
N THR A 288 -8.85 40.99 -13.29
CA THR A 288 -9.15 39.56 -13.34
C THR A 288 -8.69 38.81 -12.10
N GLU A 289 -7.51 39.15 -11.56
CA GLU A 289 -7.03 38.58 -10.30
C GLU A 289 -7.93 38.98 -9.12
N SER A 290 -8.42 40.22 -9.08
CA SER A 290 -9.39 40.68 -8.07
C SER A 290 -10.72 39.93 -8.16
N ILE A 291 -11.21 39.64 -9.37
CA ILE A 291 -12.39 38.79 -9.60
C ILE A 291 -12.17 37.41 -8.96
N LEU A 292 -11.01 36.79 -9.22
CA LEU A 292 -10.67 35.47 -8.67
C LEU A 292 -10.57 35.51 -7.14
N ASP A 293 -9.93 36.53 -6.57
CA ASP A 293 -9.78 36.68 -5.12
C ASP A 293 -11.13 36.86 -4.42
N ASN A 294 -12.03 37.66 -5.00
CA ASN A 294 -13.36 37.90 -4.44
C ASN A 294 -14.31 36.71 -4.62
N ALA A 295 -14.14 35.94 -5.70
CA ALA A 295 -14.94 34.73 -5.94
C ALA A 295 -14.46 33.54 -5.07
N THR A 296 -13.17 33.49 -4.73
CA THR A 296 -12.56 32.35 -4.03
C THR A 296 -13.30 31.95 -2.76
N PRO A 297 -13.63 32.85 -1.80
CA PRO A 297 -14.36 32.49 -0.58
C PRO A 297 -15.70 31.78 -0.86
N TYR A 298 -16.41 32.19 -1.91
CA TYR A 298 -17.65 31.54 -2.32
C TYR A 298 -17.39 30.20 -3.00
N LEU A 299 -16.43 30.13 -3.92
CA LEU A 299 -16.04 28.89 -4.64
C LEU A 299 -15.60 27.77 -3.70
N VAL A 300 -14.99 28.12 -2.55
CA VAL A 300 -14.55 27.14 -1.55
C VAL A 300 -15.52 26.99 -0.38
N GLY A 301 -16.68 27.64 -0.45
CA GLY A 301 -17.76 27.51 0.54
C GLY A 301 -17.52 28.21 1.88
N ARG A 302 -16.51 29.10 1.99
CA ARG A 302 -16.32 29.97 3.17
C ARG A 302 -17.43 31.01 3.29
N THR A 303 -18.03 31.41 2.17
CA THR A 303 -19.21 32.30 2.13
C THR A 303 -20.32 31.71 1.27
N ASP A 304 -21.57 31.99 1.65
CA ASP A 304 -22.74 31.58 0.88
C ASP A 304 -23.08 32.56 -0.24
N GLU A 305 -22.53 33.77 -0.20
CA GLU A 305 -22.71 34.82 -1.21
C GLU A 305 -21.36 35.42 -1.63
N PHE A 306 -21.33 36.01 -2.83
CA PHE A 306 -20.22 36.83 -3.28
C PHE A 306 -20.73 38.06 -4.04
N SER A 307 -19.92 39.11 -4.02
CA SER A 307 -20.11 40.30 -4.84
C SER A 307 -18.78 40.67 -5.45
N ILE A 308 -18.70 40.57 -6.78
CA ILE A 308 -17.55 40.99 -7.57
C ILE A 308 -17.84 42.39 -8.07
N SER A 309 -16.88 43.28 -7.85
CA SER A 309 -17.00 44.69 -8.22
C SER A 309 -15.84 45.06 -9.13
N ILE A 310 -16.16 45.39 -10.39
CA ILE A 310 -15.18 45.76 -11.40
C ILE A 310 -15.21 47.29 -11.54
N ASP A 311 -14.11 47.93 -11.13
CA ASP A 311 -13.93 49.37 -11.23
C ASP A 311 -13.46 49.76 -12.65
N ILE A 312 -14.37 50.39 -13.40
CA ILE A 312 -14.14 50.88 -14.77
C ILE A 312 -13.71 52.36 -14.76
N GLU A 313 -13.88 53.07 -13.64
CA GLU A 313 -13.58 54.49 -13.51
C GLU A 313 -12.18 54.90 -14.00
N PRO A 314 -11.09 54.14 -13.72
CA PRO A 314 -9.74 54.51 -14.14
C PRO A 314 -9.56 54.69 -15.65
N ASN A 315 -10.28 53.91 -16.46
CA ASN A 315 -10.14 53.89 -17.92
C ASN A 315 -11.30 54.63 -18.63
N LYS A 316 -12.33 55.02 -17.88
CA LYS A 316 -13.59 55.54 -18.41
C LYS A 316 -13.43 56.88 -19.13
N GLU A 317 -12.71 57.85 -18.54
CA GLU A 317 -12.54 59.18 -19.18
C GLU A 317 -11.73 59.09 -20.47
N GLU A 318 -10.69 58.24 -20.49
CA GLU A 318 -9.89 58.00 -21.69
C GLU A 318 -10.73 57.31 -22.78
N ALA A 319 -11.50 56.28 -22.41
CA ALA A 319 -12.41 55.59 -23.34
C ALA A 319 -13.46 56.54 -23.92
N VAL A 320 -14.06 57.40 -23.10
CA VAL A 320 -15.02 58.41 -23.56
C VAL A 320 -14.35 59.43 -24.48
N SER A 321 -13.13 59.88 -24.16
CA SER A 321 -12.38 60.81 -25.00
C SER A 321 -12.10 60.21 -26.39
N ASP A 322 -11.68 58.95 -26.44
CA ASP A 322 -11.42 58.23 -27.70
C ASP A 322 -12.70 57.97 -28.51
N LEU A 323 -13.81 57.63 -27.84
CA LEU A 323 -15.13 57.55 -28.48
C LEU A 323 -15.55 58.90 -29.08
N MET A 324 -15.28 60.02 -28.39
CA MET A 324 -15.60 61.36 -28.90
C MET A 324 -14.71 61.74 -30.08
N ALA A 325 -13.44 61.32 -30.07
CA ALA A 325 -12.54 61.50 -31.21
C ALA A 325 -13.03 60.72 -32.43
N LEU A 326 -13.45 59.46 -32.25
CA LEU A 326 -14.02 58.64 -33.33
C LEU A 326 -15.33 59.23 -33.86
N ALA A 327 -16.23 59.68 -32.98
CA ALA A 327 -17.46 60.38 -33.36
C ALA A 327 -17.16 61.62 -34.24
N GLY A 328 -16.18 62.42 -33.84
CA GLY A 328 -15.73 63.58 -34.60
C GLY A 328 -15.13 63.22 -35.95
N GLN A 329 -14.33 62.15 -36.02
CA GLN A 329 -13.78 61.65 -37.26
C GLN A 329 -14.90 61.24 -38.23
N LYS A 330 -15.86 60.42 -37.78
CA LYS A 330 -16.99 59.99 -38.64
C LYS A 330 -17.86 61.15 -39.12
N LEU A 331 -18.07 62.17 -38.29
CA LEU A 331 -18.78 63.38 -38.70
C LEU A 331 -18.02 64.18 -39.76
N ASN A 332 -16.68 64.27 -39.65
CA ASN A 332 -15.84 64.90 -40.67
C ASN A 332 -15.85 64.10 -41.98
N ASP A 333 -15.74 62.76 -41.91
CA ASP A 333 -15.81 61.89 -43.08
C ASP A 333 -17.16 62.05 -43.81
N LYS A 334 -18.25 62.21 -43.05
CA LYS A 334 -19.58 62.45 -43.63
C LYS A 334 -19.68 63.83 -44.31
N LEU A 335 -19.05 64.85 -43.74
CA LEU A 335 -18.95 66.19 -44.35
C LEU A 335 -18.15 66.16 -45.66
N ASP A 336 -17.01 65.46 -45.69
CA ASP A 336 -16.16 65.35 -46.89
C ASP A 336 -16.84 64.54 -48.02
N ASN A 337 -17.84 63.73 -47.70
CA ASN A 337 -18.66 62.97 -48.66
C ASN A 337 -19.93 63.71 -49.13
N LEU A 338 -20.16 64.95 -48.67
CA LEU A 338 -21.28 65.77 -49.16
C LEU A 338 -21.04 66.25 -50.59
N PRO A 339 -22.12 66.58 -51.33
CA PRO A 339 -22.00 67.23 -52.65
C PRO A 339 -21.16 68.52 -52.59
N ASP A 340 -20.45 68.85 -53.66
CA ASP A 340 -19.67 70.09 -53.76
C ASP A 340 -20.59 71.32 -53.79
N CYS A 341 -20.26 72.38 -53.04
CA CYS A 341 -21.05 73.62 -53.03
C CYS A 341 -20.52 74.62 -54.05
N ASP A 342 -21.40 75.41 -54.65
CA ASP A 342 -21.01 76.65 -55.32
C ASP A 342 -20.82 77.83 -54.33
N ALA A 343 -20.31 78.97 -54.82
CA ALA A 343 -20.01 80.13 -53.98
C ALA A 343 -21.25 80.81 -53.39
N ASP A 344 -22.40 80.74 -54.07
CA ASP A 344 -23.66 81.36 -53.62
C ASP A 344 -24.32 80.48 -52.53
N GLU A 345 -24.22 79.15 -52.66
CA GLU A 345 -24.63 78.17 -51.65
C GLU A 345 -23.82 78.32 -50.35
N VAL A 346 -22.50 78.47 -50.45
CA VAL A 346 -21.63 78.74 -49.29
C VAL A 346 -22.05 80.02 -48.57
N ALA A 347 -22.28 81.11 -49.32
CA ALA A 347 -22.70 82.39 -48.75
C ALA A 347 -24.07 82.31 -48.06
N ASN A 348 -25.01 81.54 -48.62
CA ASN A 348 -26.32 81.33 -48.03
C ASN A 348 -26.26 80.51 -46.74
N ILE A 349 -25.47 79.43 -46.70
CA ILE A 349 -25.30 78.60 -45.49
C ILE A 349 -24.69 79.41 -44.33
N LEU A 350 -23.70 80.27 -44.63
CA LEU A 350 -23.06 81.11 -43.62
C LEU A 350 -23.95 82.26 -43.13
N SER A 351 -24.85 82.78 -44.00
CA SER A 351 -25.76 83.88 -43.67
C SER A 351 -27.04 83.43 -42.98
N ASN A 352 -27.51 82.22 -43.29
CA ASN A 352 -28.70 81.58 -42.70
C ASN A 352 -28.33 80.19 -42.16
N PRO A 353 -27.58 80.12 -41.05
CA PRO A 353 -27.15 78.83 -40.50
C PRO A 353 -28.36 78.00 -40.07
N VAL A 354 -28.57 76.87 -40.73
CA VAL A 354 -29.58 75.88 -40.36
C VAL A 354 -29.01 75.03 -39.23
N GLY A 355 -29.80 74.72 -38.20
CA GLY A 355 -29.38 73.78 -37.15
C GLY A 355 -29.22 72.38 -37.71
N GLY A 356 -28.02 72.04 -38.20
CA GLY A 356 -27.76 70.76 -38.85
C GLY A 356 -26.48 70.70 -39.69
N LEU A 357 -26.19 69.51 -40.24
CA LEU A 357 -25.19 69.34 -41.31
C LEU A 357 -25.60 70.17 -42.54
N PRO A 358 -24.67 70.85 -43.21
CA PRO A 358 -24.96 71.59 -44.43
C PRO A 358 -25.40 70.63 -45.56
N SER A 359 -26.14 71.15 -46.54
CA SER A 359 -26.61 70.36 -47.70
C SER A 359 -25.48 69.97 -48.67
N CYS A 360 -24.37 70.70 -48.64
CA CYS A 360 -23.18 70.51 -49.49
C CYS A 360 -21.93 70.91 -48.68
N TYR A 361 -20.73 70.53 -49.15
CA TYR A 361 -19.45 70.97 -48.59
C TYR A 361 -18.41 71.20 -49.71
N PRO A 362 -17.81 72.41 -49.81
CA PRO A 362 -16.99 72.77 -50.95
C PRO A 362 -15.65 72.02 -51.02
N ALA A 363 -15.29 71.57 -52.22
CA ALA A 363 -14.00 70.97 -52.55
C ALA A 363 -12.90 72.03 -52.77
N ASP A 364 -13.27 73.24 -53.20
CA ASP A 364 -12.33 74.35 -53.38
C ASP A 364 -11.70 74.79 -52.04
N PRO A 365 -10.36 74.81 -51.90
CA PRO A 365 -9.70 75.16 -50.65
C PRO A 365 -10.01 76.56 -50.10
N ALA A 366 -10.32 77.53 -50.97
CA ALA A 366 -10.63 78.88 -50.51
C ALA A 366 -12.05 78.96 -49.91
N LEU A 367 -13.04 78.35 -50.56
CA LEU A 367 -14.40 78.22 -50.05
C LEU A 367 -14.49 77.29 -48.83
N LYS A 368 -13.75 76.18 -48.83
CA LYS A 368 -13.66 75.22 -47.70
C LYS A 368 -13.21 75.91 -46.42
N ARG A 369 -12.21 76.80 -46.47
CA ARG A 369 -11.76 77.59 -45.31
C ARG A 369 -12.85 78.51 -44.74
N GLN A 370 -13.74 79.03 -45.58
CA GLN A 370 -14.83 79.89 -45.12
C GLN A 370 -15.89 79.09 -44.35
N MET A 371 -16.22 77.88 -44.79
CA MET A 371 -17.14 76.98 -44.08
C MET A 371 -16.51 76.23 -42.92
N GLN A 372 -15.18 76.08 -42.88
CA GLN A 372 -14.47 75.29 -41.88
C GLN A 372 -14.75 75.73 -40.43
N SER A 373 -14.90 77.03 -40.18
CA SER A 373 -15.23 77.54 -38.84
C SER A 373 -16.64 77.11 -38.41
N TYR A 374 -17.61 77.21 -39.32
CA TYR A 374 -18.99 76.81 -39.11
C TYR A 374 -19.12 75.31 -38.86
N THR A 375 -18.52 74.47 -39.72
CA THR A 375 -18.57 73.01 -39.58
C THR A 375 -17.82 72.53 -38.34
N LYS A 376 -16.67 73.13 -38.00
CA LYS A 376 -15.93 72.81 -36.77
C LYS A 376 -16.70 73.18 -35.50
N ALA A 377 -17.35 74.35 -35.47
CA ALA A 377 -18.19 74.77 -34.35
C ALA A 377 -19.40 73.84 -34.18
N TYR A 378 -19.99 73.41 -35.30
CA TYR A 378 -21.10 72.47 -35.32
C TYR A 378 -20.70 71.08 -34.78
N ILE A 379 -19.63 70.48 -35.30
CA ILE A 379 -19.12 69.18 -34.82
C ILE A 379 -18.79 69.25 -33.32
N THR A 380 -18.14 70.33 -32.88
CA THR A 380 -17.82 70.54 -31.46
C THR A 380 -19.08 70.60 -30.59
N THR A 381 -20.15 71.24 -31.08
CA THR A 381 -21.43 71.35 -30.38
C THR A 381 -22.13 70.00 -30.26
N VAL A 382 -22.15 69.21 -31.34
CA VAL A 382 -22.75 67.86 -31.33
C VAL A 382 -21.98 66.94 -30.38
N ILE A 383 -20.65 66.90 -30.47
CA ILE A 383 -19.81 66.08 -29.58
C ILE A 383 -19.97 66.50 -28.11
N SER A 384 -20.00 67.81 -27.83
CA SER A 384 -20.16 68.31 -26.46
C SER A 384 -21.55 68.02 -25.87
N ALA A 385 -22.58 67.87 -26.71
CA ALA A 385 -23.92 67.49 -26.27
C ALA A 385 -24.05 65.98 -26.01
N VAL A 386 -23.32 65.15 -26.77
CA VAL A 386 -23.38 63.68 -26.64
C VAL A 386 -22.43 63.16 -25.55
N ARG A 387 -21.28 63.81 -25.33
CA ARG A 387 -20.31 63.36 -24.31
C ARG A 387 -20.93 63.11 -22.93
N PRO A 388 -21.78 64.01 -22.37
CA PRO A 388 -22.45 63.76 -21.09
C PRO A 388 -23.41 62.58 -21.11
N GLN A 389 -23.96 62.21 -22.27
CA GLN A 389 -24.84 61.05 -22.39
C GLN A 389 -24.02 59.76 -22.30
N ILE A 390 -22.96 59.65 -23.11
CA ILE A 390 -22.11 58.45 -23.14
C ILE A 390 -21.39 58.24 -21.80
N ILE A 391 -20.84 59.29 -21.19
CA ILE A 391 -20.15 59.16 -19.89
C ILE A 391 -21.09 58.75 -18.76
N ASN A 392 -22.37 59.15 -18.81
CA ASN A 392 -23.34 58.77 -17.78
C ASN A 392 -23.95 57.38 -18.04
N THR A 393 -23.92 56.89 -19.28
CA THR A 393 -24.36 55.54 -19.62
C THR A 393 -23.35 54.47 -19.20
N ILE A 394 -22.04 54.74 -19.33
CA ILE A 394 -21.01 53.81 -18.87
C ILE A 394 -21.01 53.80 -17.34
N PRO A 395 -21.28 52.68 -16.67
CA PRO A 395 -21.22 52.63 -15.21
C PRO A 395 -19.77 52.81 -14.73
N ASN A 396 -19.58 53.42 -13.54
CA ASN A 396 -18.26 53.44 -12.89
C ASN A 396 -17.89 52.04 -12.35
N LEU A 397 -18.90 51.26 -11.99
CA LEU A 397 -18.77 49.98 -11.33
C LEU A 397 -19.67 48.95 -12.00
N ILE A 398 -19.12 47.79 -12.33
CA ILE A 398 -19.93 46.63 -12.76
C ILE A 398 -19.96 45.65 -11.60
N GLU A 399 -21.16 45.37 -11.09
CA GLU A 399 -21.36 44.40 -10.02
C GLU A 399 -21.86 43.08 -10.61
N PHE A 400 -21.24 41.99 -10.17
CA PHE A 400 -21.65 40.63 -10.50
C PHE A 400 -21.79 39.84 -9.20
N ASP A 401 -22.98 39.28 -8.99
CA ASP A 401 -23.32 38.56 -7.76
C ASP A 401 -23.65 37.09 -8.03
N GLN A 402 -23.92 36.34 -6.96
CA GLN A 402 -24.31 34.94 -7.06
C GLN A 402 -25.58 34.71 -7.89
N ASN A 403 -26.52 35.66 -7.86
CA ASN A 403 -27.81 35.52 -8.54
C ASN A 403 -27.59 35.60 -10.05
N SER A 404 -26.70 36.48 -10.48
CA SER A 404 -26.24 36.62 -11.85
C SER A 404 -25.62 35.31 -12.35
N LEU A 405 -24.78 34.65 -11.54
CA LEU A 405 -24.23 33.34 -11.88
C LEU A 405 -25.31 32.25 -12.02
N ARG A 406 -26.23 32.16 -11.04
CA ARG A 406 -27.28 31.12 -11.02
C ARG A 406 -28.31 31.28 -12.13
N GLN A 407 -28.48 32.49 -12.68
CA GLN A 407 -29.35 32.72 -13.84
C GLN A 407 -28.74 32.26 -15.16
N VAL A 408 -27.41 32.20 -15.25
CA VAL A 408 -26.69 31.88 -16.48
C VAL A 408 -26.28 30.40 -16.55
N VAL A 409 -26.07 29.75 -15.40
CA VAL A 409 -25.63 28.35 -15.32
C VAL A 409 -26.84 27.40 -15.26
N PRO A 410 -26.90 26.34 -16.10
CA PRO A 410 -27.98 25.35 -16.06
C PRO A 410 -28.12 24.67 -14.69
N PRO A 411 -29.34 24.37 -14.22
CA PRO A 411 -29.58 23.79 -12.88
C PRO A 411 -28.75 22.54 -12.57
N LYS A 412 -28.61 21.62 -13.54
CA LYS A 412 -27.84 20.37 -13.36
C LYS A 412 -26.35 20.63 -13.07
N VAL A 413 -25.79 21.72 -13.60
CA VAL A 413 -24.39 22.10 -13.37
C VAL A 413 -24.24 22.78 -12.01
N LEU A 414 -25.27 23.53 -11.56
CA LEU A 414 -25.31 24.13 -10.23
C LEU A 414 -25.29 23.06 -9.12
N ASP A 415 -25.99 21.94 -9.30
CA ASP A 415 -25.98 20.85 -8.31
C ASP A 415 -24.57 20.27 -8.11
N SER A 416 -23.84 19.98 -9.19
CA SER A 416 -22.46 19.49 -9.11
C SER A 416 -21.50 20.54 -8.54
N PHE A 417 -21.73 21.82 -8.85
CA PHE A 417 -20.96 22.94 -8.31
C PHE A 417 -21.16 23.08 -6.80
N ASP A 418 -22.40 23.05 -6.31
CA ASP A 418 -22.72 23.15 -4.89
C ASP A 418 -22.20 21.90 -4.11
N GLN A 419 -22.19 20.72 -4.75
CA GLN A 419 -21.52 19.54 -4.19
C GLN A 419 -20.00 19.73 -4.07
N GLY A 420 -19.35 20.28 -5.11
CA GLY A 420 -17.92 20.61 -5.09
C GLY A 420 -17.58 21.62 -3.99
N ARG A 421 -18.40 22.66 -3.82
CA ARG A 421 -18.28 23.64 -2.73
C ARG A 421 -18.36 22.98 -1.36
N THR A 422 -19.28 22.05 -1.19
CA THR A 422 -19.43 21.29 0.07
C THR A 422 -18.16 20.48 0.38
N ILE A 423 -17.58 19.82 -0.63
CA ILE A 423 -16.31 19.08 -0.47
C ILE A 423 -15.14 20.01 -0.14
N MET A 424 -15.06 21.19 -0.77
CA MET A 424 -14.02 22.18 -0.44
C MET A 424 -14.14 22.69 1.00
N ARG A 425 -15.37 22.89 1.49
CA ARG A 425 -15.67 23.40 2.83
C ARG A 425 -15.49 22.36 3.93
N GLU A 426 -16.06 21.18 3.75
CA GLU A 426 -16.16 20.14 4.79
C GLU A 426 -15.08 19.06 4.65
N GLY A 427 -14.38 19.04 3.52
CA GLY A 427 -13.47 17.97 3.15
C GLY A 427 -14.20 16.74 2.61
N TYR A 428 -13.43 15.82 2.03
CA TYR A 428 -13.94 14.52 1.65
C TYR A 428 -13.83 13.56 2.83
N THR A 429 -14.97 13.01 3.28
CA THR A 429 -15.00 12.04 4.38
C THR A 429 -15.13 10.63 3.84
N PHE A 430 -14.21 9.75 4.23
CA PHE A 430 -14.25 8.32 3.93
C PHE A 430 -14.37 7.51 5.23
N ARG A 431 -15.40 6.68 5.34
CA ARG A 431 -15.73 5.92 6.55
C ARG A 431 -15.56 4.42 6.36
N GLU A 432 -15.64 3.71 7.47
CA GLU A 432 -15.67 2.25 7.52
C GLU A 432 -16.80 1.64 6.66
N THR A 433 -17.98 2.25 6.64
CA THR A 433 -19.10 1.83 5.76
C THR A 433 -18.76 1.95 4.28
N ASP A 434 -17.96 2.95 3.90
CA ASP A 434 -17.54 3.14 2.51
C ASP A 434 -16.52 2.06 2.11
N LEU A 435 -15.61 1.73 3.02
CA LEU A 435 -14.68 0.61 2.85
C LEU A 435 -15.40 -0.73 2.75
N GLU A 436 -16.38 -0.98 3.62
CA GLU A 436 -17.22 -2.19 3.58
C GLU A 436 -17.91 -2.32 2.21
N ASN A 437 -18.52 -1.24 1.72
CA ASN A 437 -19.19 -1.23 0.42
C ASN A 437 -18.20 -1.51 -0.73
N LEU A 438 -17.01 -0.92 -0.71
CA LEU A 438 -15.99 -1.16 -1.73
C LEU A 438 -15.51 -2.61 -1.74
N ILE A 439 -15.27 -3.20 -0.57
CA ILE A 439 -14.82 -4.58 -0.45
C ILE A 439 -15.91 -5.55 -0.91
N LYS A 440 -17.18 -5.31 -0.53
CA LYS A 440 -18.31 -6.12 -1.01
C LYS A 440 -18.50 -6.02 -2.52
N GLN A 441 -18.33 -4.84 -3.11
CA GLN A 441 -18.41 -4.66 -4.57
C GLN A 441 -17.29 -5.40 -5.31
N GLY A 442 -16.06 -5.41 -4.77
CA GLY A 442 -14.91 -6.04 -5.41
C GLY A 442 -14.80 -7.55 -5.18
N ALA A 443 -15.20 -8.04 -4.00
CA ALA A 443 -14.93 -9.40 -3.54
C ALA A 443 -16.18 -10.17 -3.05
N GLY A 444 -17.38 -9.59 -3.20
CA GLY A 444 -18.67 -10.20 -2.83
C GLY A 444 -19.09 -9.97 -1.38
N ASP A 445 -20.37 -10.20 -1.07
CA ASP A 445 -20.99 -9.80 0.21
C ASP A 445 -20.33 -10.40 1.46
N ASN A 446 -19.77 -11.60 1.36
CA ASN A 446 -19.15 -12.31 2.50
C ASN A 446 -17.70 -11.89 2.78
N SER A 447 -17.08 -11.09 1.89
CA SER A 447 -15.67 -10.68 2.04
C SER A 447 -15.42 -9.82 3.28
N TRP A 448 -16.40 -9.02 3.70
CA TRP A 448 -16.30 -8.21 4.91
C TRP A 448 -16.21 -9.05 6.20
N ASN A 449 -16.77 -10.26 6.20
CA ASN A 449 -16.63 -11.18 7.33
C ASN A 449 -15.16 -11.61 7.53
N GLN A 450 -14.38 -11.73 6.44
CA GLN A 450 -12.96 -12.04 6.53
C GLN A 450 -12.17 -10.86 7.10
N VAL A 451 -12.47 -9.63 6.66
CA VAL A 451 -11.87 -8.40 7.22
C VAL A 451 -12.15 -8.31 8.72
N THR A 452 -13.40 -8.55 9.11
CA THR A 452 -13.83 -8.53 10.51
C THR A 452 -13.13 -9.63 11.33
N ALA A 453 -12.97 -10.84 10.77
CA ALA A 453 -12.25 -11.93 11.41
C ALA A 453 -10.76 -11.57 11.62
N VAL A 454 -10.09 -11.01 10.61
CA VAL A 454 -8.69 -10.57 10.72
C VAL A 454 -8.57 -9.46 11.77
N ARG A 455 -9.43 -8.43 11.74
CA ARG A 455 -9.46 -7.36 12.73
C ARG A 455 -9.64 -7.91 14.15
N ASN A 456 -10.56 -8.85 14.35
CA ASN A 456 -10.76 -9.48 15.65
C ASN A 456 -9.51 -10.21 16.15
N SER A 457 -8.80 -10.90 15.26
CA SER A 457 -7.53 -11.57 15.58
C SER A 457 -6.40 -10.60 15.90
N LEU A 458 -6.33 -9.45 15.20
CA LEU A 458 -5.35 -8.40 15.50
C LEU A 458 -5.63 -7.73 16.86
N SER A 459 -6.91 -7.61 17.24
CA SER A 459 -7.34 -6.95 18.47
C SER A 459 -7.20 -7.80 19.72
N LYS A 460 -7.55 -9.09 19.63
CA LYS A 460 -7.62 -10.00 20.79
C LYS A 460 -6.48 -11.01 20.83
N GLY A 461 -5.58 -10.97 19.84
CA GLY A 461 -4.68 -12.07 19.54
C GLY A 461 -5.41 -13.27 18.95
N ILE A 462 -4.64 -14.27 18.53
CA ILE A 462 -5.21 -15.54 18.09
C ILE A 462 -5.29 -16.45 19.31
N GLN A 463 -6.51 -16.85 19.65
CA GLN A 463 -6.80 -17.87 20.66
C GLN A 463 -7.35 -19.10 19.97
N TYR A 464 -6.74 -20.26 20.22
CA TYR A 464 -7.17 -21.53 19.65
C TYR A 464 -6.94 -22.65 20.65
N ASN A 465 -7.98 -23.39 21.01
CA ASN A 465 -7.91 -24.45 22.02
C ASN A 465 -8.23 -25.83 21.43
N ASP A 466 -8.22 -26.85 22.28
CA ASP A 466 -8.52 -28.23 21.90
C ASP A 466 -9.97 -28.44 21.44
N GLN A 467 -10.93 -27.70 21.98
CA GLN A 467 -12.33 -27.74 21.54
C GLN A 467 -12.46 -27.24 20.10
N ASP A 468 -11.84 -26.09 19.80
CA ASP A 468 -11.79 -25.51 18.45
C ASP A 468 -11.12 -26.47 17.47
N PHE A 469 -10.03 -27.11 17.90
CA PHE A 469 -9.33 -28.14 17.12
C PHE A 469 -10.21 -29.34 16.78
N ARG A 470 -10.98 -29.85 17.74
CA ARG A 470 -11.89 -30.97 17.50
C ARG A 470 -13.00 -30.59 16.52
N VAL A 471 -13.62 -29.42 16.68
CA VAL A 471 -14.65 -28.91 15.76
C VAL A 471 -14.07 -28.73 14.35
N HIS A 472 -12.83 -28.26 14.24
CA HIS A 472 -12.18 -28.06 12.95
C HIS A 472 -11.89 -29.38 12.23
N ILE A 473 -11.43 -30.42 12.95
CA ILE A 473 -11.28 -31.78 12.39
C ILE A 473 -12.63 -32.33 11.94
N GLU A 474 -13.67 -32.14 12.76
CA GLU A 474 -15.01 -32.64 12.47
C GLU A 474 -15.61 -32.03 11.20
N THR A 475 -15.29 -30.77 10.93
CA THR A 475 -15.82 -30.02 9.78
C THR A 475 -15.02 -30.19 8.49
N ILE A 476 -13.69 -30.33 8.56
CA ILE A 476 -12.83 -30.44 7.35
C ILE A 476 -12.82 -31.86 6.77
N THR A 477 -12.98 -32.88 7.61
CA THR A 477 -12.89 -34.27 7.16
C THR A 477 -14.27 -34.86 6.89
N ALA A 478 -14.42 -35.57 5.77
CA ALA A 478 -15.68 -36.22 5.40
C ALA A 478 -16.16 -37.25 6.45
N ASP A 479 -15.26 -37.74 7.30
CA ASP A 479 -15.54 -38.60 8.45
C ASP A 479 -14.86 -38.06 9.74
N GLY A 480 -15.29 -36.85 10.12
CA GLY A 480 -14.86 -36.14 11.33
C GLY A 480 -14.86 -36.98 12.60
N GLY A 481 -15.97 -37.67 12.85
CA GLY A 481 -16.15 -38.51 14.03
C GLY A 481 -15.16 -39.67 14.08
N GLN A 482 -14.92 -40.36 12.96
CA GLN A 482 -13.93 -41.44 12.91
C GLN A 482 -12.51 -40.91 13.14
N THR A 483 -12.17 -39.76 12.55
CA THR A 483 -10.84 -39.13 12.70
C THR A 483 -10.56 -38.76 14.16
N LEU A 484 -11.56 -38.19 14.86
CA LEU A 484 -11.45 -37.89 16.29
C LEU A 484 -11.31 -39.17 17.14
N SER A 485 -12.07 -40.22 16.82
CA SER A 485 -11.91 -41.51 17.51
C SER A 485 -10.52 -42.12 17.30
N MET A 486 -9.95 -41.99 16.10
CA MET A 486 -8.58 -42.45 15.83
C MET A 486 -7.55 -41.63 16.61
N LEU A 487 -7.75 -40.30 16.70
CA LEU A 487 -6.89 -39.44 17.50
C LEU A 487 -6.92 -39.84 18.98
N ASP A 488 -8.10 -40.08 19.55
CA ASP A 488 -8.22 -40.48 20.96
C ASP A 488 -7.59 -41.87 21.22
N GLN A 489 -7.79 -42.84 20.32
CA GLN A 489 -7.10 -44.13 20.39
C GLN A 489 -5.58 -43.99 20.31
N LEU A 490 -5.08 -43.15 19.41
CA LEU A 490 -3.66 -42.87 19.26
C LEU A 490 -3.10 -42.21 20.52
N ARG A 491 -3.80 -41.22 21.09
CA ARG A 491 -3.44 -40.58 22.36
C ARG A 491 -3.32 -41.60 23.50
N ASP A 492 -4.28 -42.52 23.61
CA ASP A 492 -4.25 -43.58 24.64
C ASP A 492 -3.07 -44.55 24.45
N ILE A 493 -2.77 -44.93 23.20
CA ILE A 493 -1.59 -45.76 22.88
C ILE A 493 -0.30 -45.01 23.24
N LEU A 494 -0.21 -43.73 22.90
CA LEU A 494 0.98 -42.92 23.19
C LEU A 494 1.16 -42.66 24.69
N LYS A 495 0.08 -42.51 25.47
CA LYS A 495 0.11 -42.50 26.95
C LYS A 495 0.76 -43.78 27.49
N LEU A 496 0.40 -44.93 26.92
CA LEU A 496 0.98 -46.22 27.30
C LEU A 496 2.47 -46.32 26.93
N VAL A 497 2.86 -45.86 25.74
CA VAL A 497 4.27 -45.83 25.30
C VAL A 497 5.13 -44.99 26.26
N HIS A 498 4.64 -43.83 26.70
CA HIS A 498 5.35 -43.00 27.67
C HIS A 498 5.46 -43.68 29.04
N MET A 499 4.39 -44.34 29.51
CA MET A 499 4.36 -45.03 30.80
C MET A 499 5.32 -46.23 30.86
N PHE A 500 5.52 -46.93 29.74
CA PHE A 500 6.31 -48.16 29.66
C PHE A 500 7.66 -48.00 28.91
N ASN A 501 8.17 -46.79 28.76
CA ASN A 501 9.39 -46.52 27.97
C ASN A 501 10.61 -47.39 28.40
N LEU A 502 10.81 -47.60 29.71
CA LEU A 502 11.87 -48.48 30.23
C LEU A 502 11.55 -49.98 30.13
N ALA A 503 10.27 -50.35 30.02
CA ALA A 503 9.83 -51.74 30.00
C ALA A 503 10.27 -52.48 28.73
N VAL A 504 10.57 -51.75 27.65
CA VAL A 504 11.02 -52.33 26.38
C VAL A 504 12.38 -53.05 26.51
N TYR A 505 13.19 -52.69 27.50
CA TYR A 505 14.46 -53.37 27.78
C TYR A 505 14.32 -54.64 28.63
N ILE A 506 13.15 -54.91 29.22
CA ILE A 506 12.93 -56.09 30.08
C ILE A 506 13.25 -57.40 29.34
N PRO A 507 12.78 -57.65 28.10
CA PRO A 507 13.13 -58.86 27.35
C PRO A 507 14.65 -59.01 27.16
N THR A 508 15.34 -57.92 26.80
CA THR A 508 16.78 -57.92 26.61
C THR A 508 17.53 -58.24 27.90
N ILE A 509 17.12 -57.65 29.03
CA ILE A 509 17.71 -57.91 30.35
C ILE A 509 17.46 -59.37 30.77
N LEU A 510 16.26 -59.91 30.53
CA LEU A 510 15.93 -61.31 30.84
C LEU A 510 16.75 -62.29 30.00
N ILE A 511 16.94 -62.01 28.71
CA ILE A 511 17.78 -62.82 27.83
C ILE A 511 19.25 -62.73 28.26
N ALA A 512 19.75 -61.54 28.58
CA ALA A 512 21.10 -61.37 29.10
C ALA A 512 21.30 -62.13 30.42
N ALA A 513 20.31 -62.12 31.31
CA ALA A 513 20.33 -62.91 32.54
C ALA A 513 20.36 -64.41 32.25
N LEU A 514 19.54 -64.91 31.32
CA LEU A 514 19.55 -66.30 30.85
C LEU A 514 20.95 -66.71 30.33
N VAL A 515 21.58 -65.87 29.51
CA VAL A 515 22.97 -66.07 29.05
C VAL A 515 23.92 -66.12 30.23
N GLY A 516 23.76 -65.23 31.21
CA GLY A 516 24.51 -65.23 32.46
C GLY A 516 24.40 -66.56 33.23
N PHE A 517 23.18 -67.07 33.43
CA PHE A 517 22.92 -68.35 34.12
C PHE A 517 23.47 -69.56 33.37
N LEU A 518 23.44 -69.54 32.04
CA LEU A 518 23.99 -70.62 31.20
C LEU A 518 25.52 -70.61 31.16
N GLY A 519 26.15 -69.42 31.15
CA GLY A 519 27.59 -69.24 31.01
C GLY A 519 28.40 -69.31 32.32
N GLY A 520 27.84 -68.84 33.44
CA GLY A 520 28.57 -68.63 34.70
C GLY A 520 28.24 -69.62 35.82
N ARG A 521 29.25 -70.06 36.59
CA ARG A 521 29.05 -70.96 37.75
C ARG A 521 28.73 -70.25 39.06
N GLY A 522 29.36 -69.10 39.32
CA GLY A 522 29.10 -68.25 40.49
C GLY A 522 28.46 -66.91 40.11
N TRP A 523 27.89 -66.19 41.07
CA TRP A 523 27.20 -64.91 40.83
C TRP A 523 28.04 -63.90 40.03
N ASN A 524 29.32 -63.70 40.38
CA ASN A 524 30.21 -62.82 39.63
C ASN A 524 30.47 -63.31 38.18
N GLN A 525 30.51 -64.63 37.96
CA GLN A 525 30.66 -65.16 36.60
C GLN A 525 29.37 -65.05 35.78
N ARG A 526 28.21 -65.20 36.41
CA ARG A 526 26.91 -65.02 35.74
C ARG A 526 26.72 -63.59 35.26
N LEU A 527 27.04 -62.63 36.13
CA LEU A 527 26.98 -61.21 35.82
C LEU A 527 27.99 -60.83 34.72
N MET A 528 29.19 -61.40 34.75
CA MET A 528 30.18 -61.24 33.68
C MET A 528 29.69 -61.76 32.32
N TRP A 529 29.06 -62.95 32.25
CA TRP A 529 28.52 -63.48 30.98
C TRP A 529 27.32 -62.68 30.46
N ALA A 530 26.45 -62.20 31.34
CA ALA A 530 25.37 -61.29 30.97
C ALA A 530 25.91 -59.96 30.39
N ALA A 531 26.92 -59.38 31.04
CA ALA A 531 27.56 -58.15 30.59
C ALA A 531 28.31 -58.33 29.25
N ILE A 532 28.93 -59.49 29.01
CA ILE A 532 29.54 -59.81 27.70
C ILE A 532 28.48 -59.89 26.59
N ALA A 533 27.34 -60.52 26.86
CA ALA A 533 26.25 -60.60 25.89
C ALA A 533 25.72 -59.20 25.53
N MET A 534 25.51 -58.36 26.54
CA MET A 534 25.10 -56.96 26.35
C MET A 534 26.15 -56.14 25.61
N LEU A 535 27.44 -56.31 25.93
CA LEU A 535 28.53 -55.63 25.24
C LEU A 535 28.56 -55.97 23.75
N ILE A 536 28.42 -57.25 23.39
CA ILE A 536 28.40 -57.68 21.99
C ILE A 536 27.17 -57.11 21.28
N ALA A 537 25.99 -57.24 21.90
CA ALA A 537 24.74 -56.72 21.36
C ALA A 537 24.82 -55.21 21.11
N SER A 538 25.23 -54.43 22.11
CA SER A 538 25.29 -52.97 22.01
C SER A 538 26.40 -52.49 21.09
N PHE A 539 27.55 -53.17 21.08
CA PHE A 539 28.65 -52.84 20.15
C PHE A 539 28.24 -53.09 18.71
N LEU A 540 27.53 -54.20 18.41
CA LEU A 540 27.02 -54.46 17.07
C LEU A 540 26.01 -53.41 16.63
N VAL A 541 25.07 -53.02 17.51
CA VAL A 541 24.11 -51.94 17.21
C VAL A 541 24.86 -50.62 16.94
N TYR A 542 25.86 -50.28 17.75
CA TYR A 542 26.70 -49.09 17.52
C TYR A 542 27.45 -49.15 16.18
N VAL A 543 28.07 -50.29 15.85
CA VAL A 543 28.80 -50.43 14.58
C VAL A 543 27.88 -50.32 13.37
N ILE A 544 26.68 -50.92 13.45
CA ILE A 544 25.68 -50.89 12.37
C ILE A 544 25.12 -49.47 12.18
N TRP A 545 24.67 -48.82 13.26
CA TRP A 545 24.00 -47.51 13.19
C TRP A 545 24.95 -46.31 13.26
N GLY A 546 26.23 -46.52 13.54
CA GLY A 546 27.26 -45.49 13.51
C GLY A 546 28.13 -45.59 12.24
N PRO A 547 29.32 -46.21 12.29
CA PRO A 547 30.27 -46.22 11.17
C PRO A 547 29.73 -46.84 9.87
N ILE A 548 28.95 -47.93 9.95
CA ILE A 548 28.40 -48.59 8.76
C ILE A 548 27.31 -47.72 8.13
N TYR A 549 26.40 -47.18 8.94
CA TYR A 549 25.36 -46.27 8.46
C TYR A 549 25.96 -45.05 7.77
N SER A 550 26.90 -44.36 8.41
CA SER A 550 27.48 -43.12 7.87
C SER A 550 28.28 -43.33 6.57
N SER A 551 28.87 -44.51 6.39
CA SER A 551 29.68 -44.83 5.19
C SER A 551 28.88 -45.40 4.03
N VAL A 552 27.75 -46.09 4.32
CA VAL A 552 27.00 -46.83 3.30
C VAL A 552 25.59 -46.29 3.10
N ALA A 553 24.81 -46.18 4.18
CA ALA A 553 23.38 -45.87 4.09
C ALA A 553 23.11 -44.37 3.96
N GLU A 554 23.85 -43.54 4.69
CA GLU A 554 23.66 -42.09 4.71
C GLU A 554 23.81 -41.44 3.31
N PRO A 555 24.84 -41.74 2.50
CA PRO A 555 24.94 -41.21 1.14
C PRO A 555 23.77 -41.62 0.24
N ILE A 556 23.28 -42.86 0.37
CA ILE A 556 22.15 -43.37 -0.43
C ILE A 556 20.86 -42.65 -0.06
N ILE A 557 20.62 -42.46 1.24
CA ILE A 557 19.44 -41.77 1.75
C ILE A 557 19.45 -40.31 1.31
N HIS A 558 20.57 -39.60 1.43
CA HIS A 558 20.70 -38.21 0.98
C HIS A 558 20.38 -38.06 -0.51
N VAL A 559 20.88 -38.98 -1.36
CA VAL A 559 20.56 -39.00 -2.81
C VAL A 559 19.07 -39.23 -3.07
N GLN A 560 18.42 -40.14 -2.33
CA GLN A 560 16.99 -40.39 -2.47
C GLN A 560 16.16 -39.17 -2.07
N ILE A 561 16.54 -38.47 -0.99
CA ILE A 561 15.87 -37.24 -0.58
C ILE A 561 16.00 -36.17 -1.67
N ASP A 562 17.19 -36.00 -2.24
CA ASP A 562 17.42 -35.03 -3.34
C ASP A 562 16.61 -35.41 -4.61
N GLN A 563 16.43 -36.71 -4.88
CA GLN A 563 15.57 -37.19 -5.96
C GLN A 563 14.08 -36.90 -5.71
N ILE A 564 13.58 -37.15 -4.50
CA ILE A 564 12.19 -36.85 -4.14
C ILE A 564 11.93 -35.35 -4.22
N ALA A 565 12.86 -34.52 -3.75
CA ALA A 565 12.78 -33.07 -3.85
C ALA A 565 12.71 -32.61 -5.31
N SER A 566 13.55 -33.16 -6.19
CA SER A 566 13.54 -32.78 -7.61
C SER A 566 12.28 -33.25 -8.37
N GLN A 567 11.65 -34.36 -7.96
CA GLN A 567 10.36 -34.81 -8.52
C GLN A 567 9.17 -33.97 -8.06
N THR A 568 9.29 -33.28 -6.93
CA THR A 568 8.23 -32.42 -6.37
C THR A 568 8.27 -31.01 -6.96
N SER A 569 9.36 -30.67 -7.67
CA SER A 569 9.55 -29.39 -8.36
C SER A 569 8.56 -29.22 -9.53
N GLY A 570 7.98 -28.03 -9.67
CA GLY A 570 7.00 -27.65 -10.68
C GLY A 570 5.54 -27.66 -10.22
N GLN A 571 5.30 -27.75 -8.90
CA GLN A 571 3.94 -27.66 -8.33
C GLN A 571 3.54 -26.24 -7.95
N ILE A 572 4.51 -25.33 -7.83
CA ILE A 572 4.26 -23.91 -7.59
C ILE A 572 4.11 -23.20 -8.95
N ALA A 573 3.36 -22.08 -8.95
CA ALA A 573 3.16 -21.28 -10.15
C ALA A 573 4.52 -20.92 -10.82
N PRO A 574 4.60 -20.97 -12.17
CA PRO A 574 5.86 -20.88 -12.91
C PRO A 574 6.63 -19.58 -12.70
N GLN A 575 5.98 -18.54 -12.15
CA GLN A 575 6.65 -17.30 -11.76
C GLN A 575 7.55 -17.43 -10.51
N PHE A 576 7.47 -18.50 -9.71
CA PHE A 576 8.18 -18.64 -8.42
C PHE A 576 9.26 -19.73 -8.39
N LEU A 577 9.88 -20.05 -9.54
CA LEU A 577 10.84 -21.17 -9.64
C LEU A 577 12.05 -21.04 -8.71
N ALA A 578 12.58 -19.83 -8.50
CA ALA A 578 13.71 -19.63 -7.60
C ALA A 578 13.28 -19.84 -6.14
N THR A 579 12.11 -19.30 -5.79
CA THR A 579 11.49 -19.47 -4.46
C THR A 579 11.21 -20.93 -4.17
N GLU A 580 10.65 -21.67 -5.14
CA GLU A 580 10.38 -23.10 -5.02
C GLU A 580 11.65 -23.92 -4.77
N SER A 581 12.70 -23.71 -5.57
CA SER A 581 13.96 -24.43 -5.38
C SER A 581 14.60 -24.18 -4.01
N LEU A 582 14.49 -22.94 -3.51
CA LEU A 582 14.99 -22.57 -2.20
C LEU A 582 14.19 -23.24 -1.06
N VAL A 583 12.85 -23.26 -1.15
CA VAL A 583 12.00 -23.98 -0.19
C VAL A 583 12.31 -25.47 -0.18
N LEU A 584 12.43 -26.09 -1.36
CA LEU A 584 12.77 -27.51 -1.48
C LEU A 584 14.14 -27.82 -0.86
N GLN A 585 15.13 -26.93 -1.04
CA GLN A 585 16.44 -27.07 -0.41
C GLN A 585 16.34 -27.00 1.12
N GLN A 586 15.55 -26.07 1.66
CA GLN A 586 15.39 -25.92 3.11
C GLN A 586 14.66 -27.11 3.73
N VAL A 587 13.56 -27.57 3.12
CA VAL A 587 12.83 -28.78 3.57
C VAL A 587 13.73 -30.02 3.51
N THR A 588 14.55 -30.14 2.46
CA THR A 588 15.54 -31.21 2.33
C THR A 588 16.57 -31.15 3.46
N SER A 589 17.09 -29.95 3.77
CA SER A 589 18.03 -29.74 4.88
C SER A 589 17.43 -30.20 6.22
N ILE A 590 16.20 -29.77 6.53
CA ILE A 590 15.47 -30.19 7.74
C ILE A 590 15.33 -31.72 7.81
N GLY A 591 14.95 -32.36 6.70
CA GLY A 591 14.83 -33.82 6.62
C GLY A 591 16.15 -34.55 6.88
N LYS A 592 17.26 -34.04 6.31
CA LYS A 592 18.60 -34.58 6.50
C LYS A 592 19.07 -34.45 7.96
N ILE A 593 18.83 -33.30 8.59
CA ILE A 593 19.14 -33.06 10.02
C ILE A 593 18.33 -34.01 10.89
N ALA A 594 17.02 -34.13 10.67
CA ALA A 594 16.14 -35.02 11.43
C ALA A 594 16.62 -36.48 11.38
N ILE A 595 16.89 -37.01 10.18
CA ILE A 595 17.36 -38.38 10.00
C ILE A 595 18.71 -38.58 10.69
N SER A 596 19.66 -37.67 10.49
CA SER A 596 20.99 -37.76 11.11
C SER A 596 20.88 -37.78 12.65
N LYS A 597 20.06 -36.89 13.23
CA LYS A 597 19.84 -36.80 14.67
C LYS A 597 19.16 -38.06 15.23
N PHE A 598 18.16 -38.59 14.54
CA PHE A 598 17.50 -39.84 14.91
C PHE A 598 18.49 -41.01 14.95
N ILE A 599 19.32 -41.16 13.92
CA ILE A 599 20.28 -42.26 13.80
C ILE A 599 21.44 -42.12 14.79
N SER A 600 21.95 -40.89 14.96
CA SER A 600 23.01 -40.58 15.93
C SER A 600 22.60 -40.94 17.36
N GLY A 601 21.35 -40.70 17.75
CA GLY A 601 20.89 -41.11 19.10
C GLY A 601 20.77 -42.62 19.31
N ILE A 602 20.46 -43.41 18.27
CA ILE A 602 20.52 -44.89 18.32
C ILE A 602 21.96 -45.33 18.61
N SER A 603 22.91 -44.80 17.82
CA SER A 603 24.33 -45.09 17.94
C SER A 603 24.87 -44.68 19.32
N SER A 604 24.52 -43.48 19.80
CA SER A 604 24.93 -42.95 21.11
C SER A 604 24.42 -43.81 22.26
N THR A 605 23.15 -44.20 22.26
CA THR A 605 22.56 -45.08 23.29
C THR A 605 23.25 -46.45 23.33
N ALA A 606 23.55 -47.00 22.15
CA ALA A 606 24.28 -48.27 22.03
C ALA A 606 25.73 -48.16 22.53
N LEU A 607 26.42 -47.05 22.23
CA LEU A 607 27.77 -46.76 22.72
C LEU A 607 27.80 -46.63 24.25
N ILE A 608 26.90 -45.86 24.85
CA ILE A 608 26.78 -45.71 26.31
C ILE A 608 26.56 -47.07 26.96
N THR A 609 25.66 -47.90 26.41
CA THR A 609 25.40 -49.26 26.90
C THR A 609 26.63 -50.17 26.79
N SER A 610 27.42 -50.02 25.72
CA SER A 610 28.67 -50.76 25.53
C SER A 610 29.71 -50.37 26.59
N ILE A 611 29.90 -49.07 26.83
CA ILE A 611 30.84 -48.55 27.84
C ILE A 611 30.42 -49.02 29.24
N MET A 612 29.13 -48.95 29.57
CA MET A 612 28.59 -49.47 30.83
C MET A 612 28.88 -50.96 31.00
N SER A 613 28.70 -51.75 29.93
CA SER A 613 28.98 -53.18 29.94
C SER A 613 30.48 -53.48 30.16
N VAL A 614 31.38 -52.71 29.55
CA VAL A 614 32.84 -52.81 29.80
C VAL A 614 33.16 -52.55 31.27
N MET A 615 32.58 -51.50 31.86
CA MET A 615 32.82 -51.16 33.27
C MET A 615 32.35 -52.27 34.21
N ILE A 616 31.20 -52.89 33.93
CA ILE A 616 30.68 -54.03 34.70
C ILE A 616 31.63 -55.24 34.61
N ILE A 617 32.14 -55.54 33.41
CA ILE A 617 33.10 -56.64 33.21
C ILE A 617 34.39 -56.37 33.98
N ALA A 618 34.95 -55.17 33.88
CA ALA A 618 36.16 -54.78 34.60
C ALA A 618 35.98 -54.89 36.12
N GLY A 619 34.84 -54.41 36.65
CA GLY A 619 34.48 -54.55 38.06
C GLY A 619 34.41 -56.01 38.52
N CYS A 620 33.80 -56.90 37.71
CA CYS A 620 33.74 -58.34 38.00
C CYS A 620 35.14 -59.00 38.03
N VAL A 621 36.03 -58.59 37.13
CA VAL A 621 37.42 -59.09 37.08
C VAL A 621 38.20 -58.64 38.32
N ILE A 622 38.07 -57.37 38.72
CA ILE A 622 38.72 -56.81 39.91
C ILE A 622 38.21 -57.50 41.19
N LEU A 623 36.90 -57.66 41.34
CA LEU A 623 36.27 -58.37 42.48
C LEU A 623 36.74 -59.82 42.59
N ARG A 624 36.88 -60.51 41.44
CA ARG A 624 37.41 -61.88 41.41
C ARG A 624 38.86 -61.94 41.89
N LYS A 625 39.69 -60.97 41.51
CA LYS A 625 41.10 -60.85 41.93
C LYS A 625 41.23 -60.54 43.42
N ILE A 626 40.32 -59.73 43.98
CA ILE A 626 40.28 -59.42 45.41
C ILE A 626 39.84 -60.62 46.25
N ASN A 627 38.80 -61.35 45.83
CA ASN A 627 38.34 -62.55 46.56
C ASN A 627 39.37 -63.69 46.53
N SER A 628 40.06 -63.87 45.41
CA SER A 628 41.20 -64.81 45.31
C SER A 628 42.35 -64.46 46.26
N LYS A 629 42.58 -63.17 46.55
CA LYS A 629 43.59 -62.72 47.52
C LYS A 629 43.18 -62.93 48.98
N LYS A 630 41.87 -62.91 49.29
CA LYS A 630 41.36 -63.19 50.65
C LYS A 630 41.45 -64.67 51.03
N GLU A 631 41.20 -65.58 50.08
CA GLU A 631 41.41 -67.03 50.30
C GLU A 631 42.88 -67.40 50.55
N PHE A 632 43.83 -66.65 49.99
CA PHE A 632 45.26 -66.86 50.23
C PHE A 632 45.79 -66.29 51.56
N ARG A 633 45.04 -65.42 52.24
CA ARG A 633 45.40 -64.81 53.54
C ARG A 633 44.72 -65.45 54.75
N GLY A 634 43.85 -66.45 54.53
CA GLY A 634 43.13 -67.20 55.57
C GLY A 634 43.60 -68.64 55.78
N LYS A 635 44.80 -68.99 55.31
CA LYS A 635 45.50 -70.23 55.64
C LYS A 635 46.71 -69.94 56.50
#